data_AF-A0A8T3U7A9-F1
#
_entry.id   AF-A0A8T3U7A9-F1
#
_cell.length_a   1.000
_cell.length_b   1.000
_cell.length_c   1.000
_cell.angle_alpha   90.00
_cell.angle_beta   90.00
_cell.angle_gamma   90.00
#
_symmetry.space_group_name_H-M   'P 1'
#
loop_
_entity.id
_entity.type
_entity.pdbx_description
1 polymer ?
#
loop_
_entity_poly.entity_id
_entity_poly.type
_entity_poly.pdbx_seq_one_letter_code
_entity_poly.pdbx_strand_id
1 'polypeptide(L)'
;MNQKIFYGGISQEKWKEYNNNPLNPLLNRNIQGLYSPASTFKMVMGLAALTEGKTTISERIYDSGIYPKAHKPKCWIYGVSGGGHRMAKCNKCIKKFM
;
A
#
# COMPACT_ATOMS: atom_id res chain seq x y z
N MET A 1 -2.49 -15.11 -20.13
CA MET A 1 -1.90 -14.99 -21.48
C MET A 1 -1.19 -16.28 -21.81
N ASN A 2 -1.38 -16.83 -23.01
CA ASN A 2 -0.63 -18.01 -23.47
C ASN A 2 0.52 -17.55 -24.38
N GLN A 3 1.76 -17.80 -23.99
CA GLN A 3 2.95 -17.39 -24.75
C GLN A 3 3.05 -18.10 -26.12
N LYS A 4 2.41 -19.26 -26.28
CA LYS A 4 2.49 -20.04 -27.53
C LYS A 4 1.89 -19.34 -28.74
N ILE A 5 0.94 -18.43 -28.52
CA ILE A 5 0.22 -17.74 -29.61
C ILE A 5 1.07 -16.70 -30.33
N PHE A 6 2.25 -16.38 -29.79
CA PHE A 6 3.19 -15.44 -30.39
C PHE A 6 4.24 -16.15 -31.27
N TYR A 7 4.37 -17.48 -31.16
CA TYR A 7 5.25 -18.24 -32.05
C TYR A 7 4.70 -18.20 -33.48
N GLY A 8 5.49 -17.68 -34.42
CA GLY A 8 5.11 -17.58 -35.84
C GLY A 8 4.19 -16.40 -36.18
N GLY A 9 3.89 -15.52 -35.23
CA GLY A 9 3.02 -14.35 -35.42
C GLY A 9 1.62 -14.55 -34.84
N ILE A 10 1.12 -13.55 -34.12
CA ILE A 10 -0.20 -13.59 -33.49
C ILE A 10 -1.31 -13.27 -34.51
N SER A 11 -2.45 -13.95 -34.42
CA SER A 11 -3.63 -13.61 -35.23
C SER A 11 -4.21 -12.25 -34.82
N GLN A 12 -4.80 -11.53 -35.77
CA GLN A 12 -5.37 -10.20 -35.53
C GLN A 12 -6.54 -10.23 -34.53
N GLU A 13 -7.33 -11.31 -34.55
CA GLU A 13 -8.44 -11.52 -33.62
C GLU A 13 -7.94 -11.68 -32.19
N LYS A 14 -6.90 -12.51 -31.99
CA LYS A 14 -6.30 -12.71 -30.66
C LYS A 14 -5.57 -11.48 -30.15
N TRP A 15 -4.91 -10.73 -31.04
CA TRP A 15 -4.29 -9.47 -30.69
C TRP A 15 -5.34 -8.43 -30.24
N LYS A 16 -6.45 -8.28 -30.96
CA LYS A 16 -7.56 -7.42 -30.55
C LYS A 16 -8.21 -7.88 -29.24
N GLU A 17 -8.41 -9.18 -29.06
CA GLU A 17 -8.96 -9.75 -27.82
C GLU A 17 -8.10 -9.35 -26.62
N TYR A 18 -6.77 -9.45 -26.72
CA TYR A 18 -5.87 -9.16 -25.60
C TYR A 18 -5.69 -7.68 -25.32
N ASN A 19 -5.70 -6.83 -26.35
CA ASN A 19 -5.63 -5.37 -26.19
C ASN A 19 -6.92 -4.76 -25.64
N ASN A 20 -8.08 -5.30 -26.01
CA ASN A 20 -9.37 -4.79 -25.56
C ASN A 20 -9.90 -5.49 -24.29
N ASN A 21 -9.14 -6.44 -23.74
CA ASN A 21 -9.54 -7.11 -22.52
C ASN A 21 -9.39 -6.16 -21.32
N PRO A 22 -10.47 -5.90 -20.55
CA PRO A 22 -10.42 -4.98 -19.40
C PRO A 22 -9.43 -5.42 -18.30
N LEU A 23 -9.04 -6.68 -18.27
CA LEU A 23 -8.04 -7.21 -17.33
C LEU A 23 -6.60 -6.93 -17.74
N ASN A 24 -6.35 -6.26 -18.88
CA ASN A 24 -5.02 -5.88 -19.37
C ASN A 24 -3.99 -7.03 -19.23
N PRO A 25 -4.21 -8.17 -19.90
CA PRO A 25 -3.40 -9.38 -19.72
C PRO A 25 -1.95 -9.24 -20.22
N LEU A 26 -1.66 -8.22 -21.04
CA LEU A 26 -0.31 -7.92 -21.54
C LEU A 26 0.51 -7.07 -20.56
N LEU A 27 -0.12 -6.47 -19.55
CA LEU A 27 0.56 -5.62 -18.57
C LEU A 27 1.26 -6.48 -17.51
N ASN A 28 2.59 -6.35 -17.42
CA ASN A 28 3.34 -6.93 -16.31
C ASN A 28 3.19 -6.06 -15.05
N ARG A 29 2.20 -6.40 -14.23
CA ARG A 29 1.88 -5.66 -12.99
C ARG A 29 3.01 -5.63 -11.96
N ASN A 30 3.96 -6.56 -12.00
CA ASN A 30 5.02 -6.63 -10.99
C ASN A 30 6.06 -5.52 -11.16
N ILE A 31 6.34 -5.13 -12.41
CA ILE A 31 7.38 -4.13 -12.74
C ILE A 31 6.80 -2.86 -13.36
N GLN A 32 5.61 -2.92 -13.97
CA GLN A 32 4.94 -1.78 -14.61
C GLN A 32 3.67 -1.34 -13.86
N GLY A 33 3.23 -2.11 -12.87
CA GLY A 33 2.07 -1.76 -12.06
C GLY A 33 2.40 -0.65 -11.08
N LEU A 34 1.95 0.57 -11.37
CA LEU A 34 2.02 1.69 -10.43
C LEU A 34 0.82 1.64 -9.49
N TYR A 35 1.05 1.15 -8.28
CA TYR A 35 0.05 1.10 -7.22
C TYR A 35 0.56 1.83 -5.99
N SER A 36 -0.33 2.52 -5.29
CA SER A 36 0.00 3.12 -4.00
C SER A 36 0.39 2.01 -3.00
N PRO A 37 1.60 2.05 -2.42
CA PRO A 37 2.08 0.99 -1.51
C PRO A 37 1.31 0.93 -0.17
N ALA A 38 0.51 1.96 0.13
CA ALA A 38 -0.32 2.05 1.33
C ALA A 38 0.47 1.71 2.61
N SER A 39 -0.10 0.86 3.48
CA SER A 39 0.52 0.48 4.75
C SER A 39 1.89 -0.20 4.62
N THR A 40 2.22 -0.83 3.49
CA THR A 40 3.52 -1.49 3.31
C THR A 40 4.69 -0.50 3.37
N PHE A 41 4.46 0.76 3.00
CA PHE A 41 5.48 1.82 3.02
C PHE A 41 5.82 2.32 4.44
N LYS A 42 4.99 2.01 5.45
CA LYS A 42 5.20 2.49 6.83
C LYS A 42 6.50 2.01 7.46
N MET A 43 7.00 0.84 7.05
CA MET A 43 8.28 0.32 7.54
C MET A 43 9.43 1.26 7.18
N VAL A 44 9.44 1.76 5.94
CA VAL A 44 10.45 2.68 5.43
C VAL A 44 10.38 4.01 6.18
N MET A 45 9.17 4.58 6.31
CA MET A 45 8.99 5.83 7.06
C MET A 45 9.32 5.71 8.55
N GLY A 46 8.98 4.57 9.18
CA GLY A 46 9.32 4.30 10.58
C GLY A 46 10.83 4.21 10.79
N LEU A 47 11.55 3.57 9.87
CA LEU A 47 13.01 3.54 9.90
C LEU A 47 13.61 4.93 9.74
N ALA A 48 13.14 5.72 8.77
CA ALA A 48 13.61 7.10 8.56
C ALA A 48 13.43 7.96 9.82
N ALA A 49 12.27 7.88 10.47
CA ALA A 49 11.99 8.61 11.70
C ALA A 49 12.91 8.19 12.87
N LEU A 50 13.27 6.90 12.95
CA LEU A 50 14.23 6.40 13.94
C LEU A 50 15.66 6.88 13.64
N THR A 51 16.09 6.83 12.38
CA THR A 51 17.43 7.25 11.97
C THR A 51 17.65 8.76 12.11
N GLU A 52 16.60 9.55 11.89
CA GLU A 52 16.62 11.01 12.10
C GLU A 52 16.44 11.42 13.57
N GLY A 53 16.27 10.46 14.49
CA GLY A 53 16.04 10.71 15.91
C GLY A 53 14.71 11.42 16.21
N LYS A 54 13.75 11.38 15.29
CA LYS A 54 12.41 11.98 15.46
C LYS A 54 11.49 11.13 16.32
N THR A 55 11.80 9.85 16.51
CA THR A 55 11.08 8.94 17.39
C THR A 55 12.03 7.91 18.01
N THR A 56 11.56 7.17 19.02
CA THR A 56 12.27 6.03 19.59
C THR A 56 11.40 4.78 19.62
N ILE A 57 12.02 3.60 19.68
CA ILE A 57 11.31 2.30 19.67
C ILE A 57 10.35 2.15 20.88
N SER A 58 10.67 2.79 22.00
CA SER A 58 9.88 2.77 23.25
C SER A 58 8.83 3.88 23.33
N GLU A 59 8.93 4.91 22.48
CA GLU A 59 8.00 6.03 22.46
C GLU A 59 6.56 5.55 22.27
N ARG A 60 5.63 6.22 22.95
CA ARG A 60 4.20 5.95 22.84
C ARG A 60 3.48 7.18 22.30
N ILE A 61 2.68 6.96 21.27
CA ILE A 61 1.84 7.98 20.66
C ILE A 61 0.37 7.60 20.93
N TYR A 62 -0.43 8.59 21.29
CA TYR A 62 -1.87 8.43 21.46
C TYR A 62 -2.58 8.60 20.11
N ASP A 63 -3.23 7.54 19.64
CA ASP A 63 -4.09 7.56 18.46
C ASP A 63 -5.56 7.67 18.87
N SER A 64 -6.14 8.86 18.67
CA SER A 64 -7.57 9.15 18.87
C SER A 64 -8.46 8.66 17.73
N GLY A 65 -7.89 8.23 16.61
CA GLY A 65 -8.59 7.79 15.41
C GLY A 65 -8.69 8.86 14.32
N ILE A 66 -8.58 10.15 14.67
CA ILE A 66 -8.46 11.26 13.72
C ILE A 66 -7.24 12.09 14.08
N TYR A 67 -6.30 12.23 13.14
CA TYR A 67 -5.15 13.09 13.33
C TYR A 67 -5.56 14.56 13.22
N PRO A 68 -5.19 15.45 14.15
CA PRO A 68 -5.72 16.81 14.20
C PRO A 68 -5.14 17.78 13.16
N LYS A 69 -3.98 17.45 12.58
CA LYS A 69 -3.28 18.32 11.59
C LYS A 69 -3.49 17.80 10.16
N ALA A 70 -2.96 18.54 9.18
CA ALA A 70 -3.14 18.29 7.75
C ALA A 70 -4.63 18.24 7.38
N HIS A 71 -5.03 17.38 6.45
CA HIS A 71 -6.44 17.21 6.07
C HIS A 71 -7.19 16.21 6.98
N LYS A 72 -6.90 16.24 8.29
CA LYS A 72 -7.52 15.39 9.31
C LYS A 72 -7.61 13.89 8.92
N PRO A 73 -6.48 13.23 8.57
CA PRO A 73 -6.52 11.84 8.13
C PRO A 73 -7.04 10.93 9.24
N LYS A 74 -7.84 9.95 8.83
CA LYS A 74 -8.52 9.01 9.72
C LYS A 74 -7.78 7.69 9.77
N CYS A 75 -7.66 7.15 10.99
CA CYS A 75 -7.27 5.77 11.21
C CYS A 75 -8.35 4.84 10.67
N TRP A 76 -7.98 3.71 10.07
CA TRP A 76 -8.96 2.76 9.54
C TRP A 76 -9.88 2.19 10.65
N ILE A 77 -9.38 2.07 11.89
CA ILE A 77 -10.15 1.64 13.08
C ILE A 77 -11.29 2.62 13.40
N TYR A 78 -11.13 3.90 13.03
CA TYR A 78 -12.14 4.91 13.28
C TYR A 78 -13.45 4.58 12.54
N GLY A 79 -13.36 4.04 11.32
CA GLY A 79 -14.54 3.61 10.56
C GLY A 79 -15.29 2.43 11.17
N VAL A 80 -14.63 1.65 12.04
CA VAL A 80 -15.21 0.47 12.68
C VAL A 80 -15.72 0.77 14.09
N SER A 81 -15.01 1.59 14.85
CA SER A 81 -15.24 1.76 16.30
C SER A 81 -15.49 3.20 16.74
N GLY A 82 -15.33 4.18 15.85
CA GLY A 82 -15.32 5.61 16.22
C GLY A 82 -14.11 6.04 17.06
N GLY A 83 -13.13 5.15 17.30
CA GLY A 83 -11.91 5.44 18.04
C GLY A 83 -10.62 5.12 17.26
N GLY A 84 -9.47 5.26 17.93
CA GLY A 84 -8.15 4.90 17.38
C GLY A 84 -7.47 3.77 18.17
N HIS A 85 -6.20 3.52 17.86
CA HIS A 85 -5.38 2.51 18.53
C HIS A 85 -5.02 2.84 19.99
N ARG A 86 -5.55 3.96 20.56
CA ARG A 86 -5.21 4.47 21.89
C ARG A 86 -3.69 4.60 22.02
N MET A 87 -3.11 4.29 23.18
CA MET A 87 -1.66 4.35 23.38
C MET A 87 -0.95 3.22 22.61
N ALA A 88 -0.31 3.55 21.50
CA ALA A 88 0.49 2.63 20.71
C ALA A 88 1.99 2.94 20.86
N LYS A 89 2.80 1.92 21.17
CA LYS A 89 4.27 2.02 21.17
C LYS A 89 4.78 2.08 19.74
N CYS A 90 5.88 2.77 19.44
CA CYS A 90 6.45 2.83 18.09
C CYS A 90 6.75 1.43 17.51
N ASN A 91 7.25 0.49 18.32
CA ASN A 91 7.40 -0.90 17.89
C ASN A 91 6.07 -1.62 17.58
N LYS A 92 4.97 -1.22 18.20
CA LYS A 92 3.60 -1.66 17.88
C LYS A 92 3.02 -0.84 16.72
N CYS A 93 3.42 0.40 16.51
CA CYS A 93 3.03 1.22 15.35
C CYS A 93 3.66 0.71 14.05
N ILE A 94 4.80 0.05 14.15
CA ILE A 94 5.43 -0.62 13.00
C ILE A 94 4.82 -2.02 12.81
N LYS A 95 4.59 -2.79 13.89
CA LYS A 95 4.06 -4.17 13.81
C LYS A 95 2.54 -4.31 13.61
N LYS A 96 1.72 -3.36 14.06
CA LYS A 96 0.24 -3.44 14.01
C LYS A 96 -0.40 -2.69 12.86
N PHE A 97 0.42 -2.04 12.03
CA PHE A 97 -0.03 -1.39 10.81
C PHE A 97 0.39 -2.18 9.54
N MET A 98 0.99 -3.36 9.72
CA MET A 98 1.03 -4.45 8.72
C MET A 98 -0.32 -5.13 8.62
#